data_AF-A0A6C2UIT7-F1
#
_entry.id   AF-A0A6C2UIT7-F1
#
_cell.length_a   1.000
_cell.length_b   1.000
_cell.length_c   1.000
_cell.angle_alpha   90.00
_cell.angle_beta   90.00
_cell.angle_gamma   90.00
#
_symmetry.space_group_name_H-M   'P 1'
#
loop_
_entity.id
_entity.type
_entity.pdbx_description
1 polymer ?
#
loop_
_entity_poly.entity_id
_entity_poly.type
_entity_poly.pdbx_seq_one_letter_code
_entity_poly.pdbx_strand_id
1 'polypeptide(L)'
;MPVAEFQKFMTDLKHEENGGKFWKHRWITKVDGRYKDGKKEYKIECEPAPSCGKYLLHWWRGMSEETFEMRKKECKKKGMDMTHKQYCTLPCGEKKFQAVWLYQD
;
A
#
# COMPACT_ATOMS: atom_id res chain seq x y z
N MET A 1 14.51 13.47 7.44
CA MET A 1 13.74 14.39 6.59
C MET A 1 12.56 14.91 7.40
N PRO A 2 12.32 16.22 7.45
CA PRO A 2 11.12 16.78 8.08
C PRO A 2 9.83 16.19 7.49
N VAL A 3 8.81 15.96 8.32
CA VAL A 3 7.56 15.30 7.93
C VAL A 3 6.87 15.98 6.74
N ALA A 4 6.86 17.32 6.70
CA ALA A 4 6.26 18.09 5.62
C ALA A 4 6.95 17.89 4.26
N GLU A 5 8.29 17.80 4.24
CA GLU A 5 9.05 17.53 3.02
C GLU A 5 8.84 16.10 2.53
N PHE A 6 8.68 15.15 3.45
CA PHE A 6 8.35 13.76 3.11
C PHE A 6 6.94 13.64 2.55
N GLN A 7 5.97 14.34 3.12
CA GLN A 7 4.59 14.36 2.61
C GLN A 7 4.54 14.95 1.21
N LYS A 8 5.27 16.04 0.95
CA LYS A 8 5.43 16.61 -0.38
C LYS A 8 6.09 15.61 -1.34
N PHE A 9 7.18 14.96 -0.91
CA PHE A 9 7.84 13.91 -1.69
C PHE A 9 6.89 12.76 -2.06
N MET A 10 6.10 12.22 -1.11
CA MET A 10 5.13 11.17 -1.41
C MET A 10 4.00 11.65 -2.33
N THR A 11 3.68 12.94 -2.29
CA THR A 11 2.69 13.57 -3.17
C THR A 11 3.24 13.69 -4.59
N ASP A 12 4.48 14.19 -4.72
CA ASP A 12 5.22 14.24 -5.98
C ASP A 12 5.35 12.83 -6.57
N LEU A 13 5.73 11.83 -5.77
CA LEU A 13 5.95 10.47 -6.22
C LEU A 13 4.65 9.75 -6.65
N LYS A 14 3.51 10.08 -6.00
CA LYS A 14 2.19 9.65 -6.48
C LYS A 14 1.81 10.30 -7.82
N HIS A 15 2.25 11.53 -8.05
CA HIS A 15 2.01 12.27 -9.29
C HIS A 15 2.93 11.81 -10.44
N GLU A 16 4.23 11.67 -10.18
CA GLU A 16 5.27 11.25 -11.15
C GLU A 16 5.10 9.80 -11.59
N GLU A 17 4.77 8.87 -10.67
CA GLU A 17 4.38 7.49 -11.04
C GLU A 17 2.90 7.37 -11.42
N ASN A 18 2.40 8.38 -12.15
CA ASN A 18 1.20 8.31 -12.99
C ASN A 18 -0.07 7.91 -12.21
N GLY A 19 -0.34 8.61 -11.09
CA GLY A 19 -1.66 8.62 -10.45
C GLY A 19 -2.11 7.28 -9.86
N GLY A 20 -1.18 6.46 -9.35
CA GLY A 20 -1.52 5.23 -8.63
C GLY A 20 -0.75 3.98 -9.01
N LYS A 21 0.17 4.04 -9.98
CA LYS A 21 0.99 2.87 -10.37
C LYS A 21 2.00 2.45 -9.30
N PHE A 22 2.41 3.38 -8.44
CA PHE A 22 3.32 3.12 -7.31
C PHE A 22 2.90 1.89 -6.48
N TRP A 23 1.61 1.79 -6.17
CA TRP A 23 1.05 0.65 -5.43
C TRP A 23 0.54 -0.47 -6.35
N LYS A 24 0.18 -0.15 -7.61
CA LYS A 24 -0.57 -1.04 -8.51
C LYS A 24 0.15 -2.35 -8.86
N HIS A 25 1.49 -2.38 -8.84
CA HIS A 25 2.27 -3.56 -9.22
C HIS A 25 3.20 -4.10 -8.14
N ARG A 26 3.17 -3.53 -6.93
CA ARG A 26 4.13 -3.85 -5.86
C ARG A 26 3.41 -4.24 -4.58
N TRP A 27 3.84 -5.33 -3.95
CA TRP A 27 3.45 -5.68 -2.59
C TRP A 27 4.49 -5.11 -1.64
N ILE A 28 4.30 -3.85 -1.27
CA ILE A 28 5.33 -3.03 -0.61
C ILE A 28 5.35 -3.33 0.89
N THR A 29 6.47 -3.82 1.41
CA THR A 29 6.61 -4.15 2.83
C THR A 29 7.21 -2.99 3.62
N LYS A 30 8.05 -2.20 2.96
CA LYS A 30 8.72 -1.05 3.56
C LYS A 30 8.99 0.03 2.53
N VAL A 31 8.90 1.29 2.97
CA VAL A 31 9.41 2.43 2.23
C VAL A 31 10.36 3.15 3.17
N ASP A 32 11.63 3.25 2.80
CA ASP A 32 12.61 4.10 3.47
C ASP A 32 12.89 5.32 2.57
N GLY A 33 13.06 6.49 3.17
CA GLY A 33 13.36 7.72 2.45
C GLY A 33 14.38 8.54 3.20
N ARG A 34 15.39 9.08 2.49
CA ARG A 34 16.35 10.03 3.04
C ARG A 34 16.63 11.16 2.06
N TYR A 35 16.97 12.31 2.62
CA TYR A 35 17.58 13.40 1.86
C TYR A 35 19.08 13.33 2.08
N LYS A 36 19.84 13.24 1.00
CA LYS A 36 21.30 13.23 1.05
C LYS A 36 21.84 14.12 -0.07
N ASP A 37 22.70 15.07 0.27
CA ASP A 37 23.37 15.96 -0.70
C ASP A 37 22.41 16.71 -1.62
N GLY A 38 21.28 17.21 -1.08
CA GLY A 38 20.24 17.90 -1.84
C GLY A 38 19.42 17.01 -2.78
N LYS A 39 19.70 15.70 -2.80
CA LYS A 39 18.97 14.70 -3.60
C LYS A 39 18.01 13.89 -2.73
N LYS A 40 16.86 13.59 -3.31
CA LYS A 40 15.85 12.70 -2.71
C LYS A 40 16.26 11.26 -3.02
N GLU A 41 16.49 10.44 -2.00
CA GLU A 41 16.73 9.00 -2.15
C GLU A 41 15.62 8.21 -1.45
N TYR A 42 15.08 7.21 -2.12
CA TYR A 42 14.12 6.28 -1.53
C TYR A 42 14.49 4.84 -1.83
N LYS A 43 14.19 3.97 -0.88
CA LYS A 43 14.32 2.52 -1.01
C LYS A 43 12.95 1.91 -0.74
N ILE A 44 12.50 1.07 -1.67
CA ILE A 44 11.24 0.33 -1.53
C ILE A 44 11.61 -1.13 -1.38
N GLU A 45 11.11 -1.75 -0.33
CA GLU A 45 11.20 -3.19 -0.15
C GLU A 45 9.85 -3.80 -0.52
N CYS A 46 9.91 -4.85 -1.34
CA CYS A 46 8.76 -5.57 -1.83
C CYS A 46 8.92 -7.05 -1.49
N GLU A 47 7.81 -7.71 -1.21
CA GLU A 47 7.74 -9.17 -1.17
C GLU A 47 7.01 -9.68 -2.42
N PRO A 48 7.14 -10.97 -2.76
CA PRO A 48 6.28 -11.60 -3.74
C PRO A 48 4.82 -11.36 -3.38
N ALA A 49 4.01 -11.02 -4.39
CA ALA A 49 2.57 -10.93 -4.20
C ALA A 49 2.03 -12.31 -3.78
N PRO A 50 1.16 -12.39 -2.75
CA PRO A 50 0.58 -13.65 -2.32
C PRO A 50 0.00 -14.49 -3.47
N SER A 51 0.39 -15.76 -3.58
CA SER A 51 -0.25 -16.71 -4.49
C SER A 51 -1.54 -17.22 -3.83
N CYS A 52 -2.70 -16.90 -4.40
CA CYS A 52 -3.99 -17.37 -3.89
C CYS A 52 -4.79 -18.02 -5.03
N GLY A 53 -5.61 -19.01 -4.67
CA GLY A 53 -6.32 -19.92 -5.57
C GLY A 53 -7.35 -19.28 -6.51
N LYS A 54 -8.03 -20.13 -7.29
CA LYS A 54 -8.63 -19.83 -8.61
C LYS A 54 -9.88 -18.90 -8.65
N TYR A 55 -10.40 -18.38 -7.55
CA TYR A 55 -11.65 -17.58 -7.61
C TYR A 55 -11.48 -16.12 -7.18
N LEU A 56 -11.88 -15.23 -8.09
CA LEU A 56 -12.08 -13.78 -7.97
C LEU A 56 -11.27 -13.08 -6.86
N LEU A 57 -10.02 -12.77 -7.20
CA LEU A 57 -9.06 -12.05 -6.35
C LEU A 57 -9.32 -10.54 -6.38
N HIS A 58 -9.53 -9.93 -5.21
CA HIS A 58 -9.53 -8.48 -5.08
C HIS A 58 -8.32 -7.98 -4.30
N TRP A 59 -7.49 -7.18 -4.98
CA TRP A 59 -6.29 -6.57 -4.44
C TRP A 59 -6.55 -5.11 -4.05
N TRP A 60 -6.32 -4.80 -2.79
CA TRP A 60 -6.33 -3.42 -2.32
C TRP A 60 -4.98 -3.07 -1.74
N ARG A 61 -4.40 -1.94 -2.16
CA ARG A 61 -3.04 -1.53 -1.78
C ARG A 61 -2.97 -0.05 -1.46
N GLY A 62 -2.03 0.35 -0.61
CA GLY A 62 -1.78 1.76 -0.30
C GLY A 62 -2.91 2.49 0.42
N MET A 63 -3.81 1.77 1.09
CA MET A 63 -4.98 2.35 1.76
C MET A 63 -4.61 3.05 3.06
N SER A 64 -5.31 4.13 3.41
CA SER A 64 -5.33 4.62 4.79
C SER A 64 -6.02 3.62 5.72
N GLU A 65 -5.83 3.76 7.03
CA GLU A 65 -6.50 2.92 8.03
C GLU A 65 -8.03 3.01 7.92
N GLU A 66 -8.56 4.23 7.78
CA GLU A 66 -9.99 4.48 7.62
C GLU A 66 -10.56 3.78 6.37
N THR A 67 -9.88 3.95 5.23
CA THR A 67 -10.29 3.29 3.98
C THR A 67 -10.20 1.77 4.12
N PHE A 68 -9.16 1.27 4.78
CA PHE A 68 -8.98 -0.17 5.00
C PHE A 68 -10.11 -0.76 5.84
N GLU A 69 -10.47 -0.13 6.96
CA GLU A 69 -11.56 -0.62 7.82
C GLU A 69 -12.94 -0.49 7.13
N MET A 70 -13.16 0.54 6.31
CA MET A 70 -14.35 0.64 5.47
C MET A 70 -14.43 -0.51 4.45
N ARG A 71 -13.36 -0.74 3.69
CA ARG A 71 -13.30 -1.84 2.69
C ARG A 71 -13.45 -3.21 3.33
N LYS A 72 -12.89 -3.41 4.52
CA LYS A 72 -13.05 -4.64 5.30
C LYS A 72 -14.51 -4.92 5.64
N LYS A 73 -15.29 -3.90 6.01
CA LYS A 73 -16.75 -4.05 6.22
C LYS A 73 -17.47 -4.37 4.92
N GLU A 74 -17.12 -3.70 3.82
CA GLU A 74 -17.73 -3.94 2.50
C GLU A 74 -17.47 -5.36 1.97
N CYS A 75 -16.23 -5.83 2.03
CA CYS A 75 -15.86 -7.17 1.55
C CYS A 75 -16.53 -8.27 2.40
N LYS A 76 -16.60 -8.10 3.72
CA LYS A 76 -17.38 -9.01 4.58
C LYS A 76 -18.85 -9.08 4.21
N LYS A 77 -19.49 -7.94 3.91
CA LYS A 77 -20.89 -7.91 3.42
C LYS A 77 -21.07 -8.63 2.08
N LYS A 78 -20.02 -8.73 1.28
CA LYS A 78 -20.02 -9.43 -0.02
C LYS A 78 -19.67 -10.91 0.09
N GLY A 79 -19.53 -11.47 1.29
CA GLY A 79 -19.15 -12.88 1.48
C GLY A 79 -17.69 -13.16 1.14
N MET A 80 -16.83 -12.16 1.25
CA MET A 80 -15.40 -12.30 0.96
C MET A 80 -14.57 -12.42 2.24
N ASP A 81 -13.56 -13.27 2.17
CA ASP A 81 -12.56 -13.46 3.20
C ASP A 81 -11.27 -12.71 2.90
N MET A 82 -10.70 -12.11 3.94
CA MET A 82 -9.36 -11.53 3.87
C MET A 82 -8.33 -12.64 4.07
N THR A 83 -7.60 -12.99 3.02
CA THR A 83 -6.58 -14.05 3.11
C THR A 83 -5.21 -13.51 3.49
N HIS A 84 -4.92 -12.27 3.09
CA HIS A 84 -3.65 -11.63 3.38
C HIS A 84 -3.89 -10.19 3.81
N LYS A 85 -3.16 -9.75 4.83
CA LYS A 85 -3.14 -8.38 5.32
C LYS A 85 -1.71 -7.98 5.64
N GLN A 86 -1.32 -6.80 5.20
CA GLN A 86 -0.06 -6.17 5.57
C GLN A 86 -0.25 -4.66 5.71
N TYR A 87 0.69 -4.02 6.41
CA TYR A 87 0.90 -2.59 6.29
C TYR A 87 2.39 -2.30 6.16
N CYS A 88 2.71 -1.16 5.54
CA CYS A 88 4.02 -0.55 5.62
C CYS A 88 3.91 0.79 6.33
N THR A 89 4.93 1.14 7.11
CA THR A 89 5.03 2.47 7.71
C THR A 89 5.85 3.35 6.78
N LEU A 90 5.28 4.49 6.39
CA LEU A 90 6.00 5.51 5.65
C LEU A 90 6.92 6.30 6.59
N PRO A 91 8.01 6.91 6.09
CA PRO A 91 8.91 7.74 6.89
C PRO A 91 8.27 8.89 7.69
N CYS A 92 7.07 9.36 7.32
CA CYS A 92 6.29 10.30 8.16
C CYS A 92 5.53 9.66 9.33
N GLY A 93 5.64 8.34 9.51
CA GLY A 93 4.87 7.57 10.49
C GLY A 93 3.49 7.11 9.99
N GLU A 94 3.04 7.55 8.82
CA GLU A 94 1.76 7.12 8.26
C GLU A 94 1.79 5.63 7.87
N LYS A 95 0.76 4.87 8.28
CA LYS A 95 0.60 3.48 7.87
C LYS A 95 -0.20 3.37 6.58
N LYS A 96 0.28 2.55 5.65
CA LYS A 96 -0.43 2.18 4.43
C LYS A 96 -0.73 0.70 4.42
N PHE A 97 -2.01 0.37 4.28
CA PHE A 97 -2.51 -0.99 4.35
C PHE A 97 -2.65 -1.62 2.97
N GLN A 98 -2.41 -2.93 2.91
CA GLN A 98 -2.58 -3.77 1.75
C GLN A 98 -3.29 -5.05 2.17
N ALA A 99 -4.22 -5.53 1.35
CA ALA A 99 -4.94 -6.76 1.61
C ALA A 99 -5.39 -7.45 0.34
N VAL A 100 -5.52 -8.78 0.44
CA VAL A 100 -6.06 -9.65 -0.59
C VAL A 100 -7.34 -10.28 -0.07
N TRP A 101 -8.37 -10.25 -0.91
CA TRP A 101 -9.70 -10.77 -0.60
C TRP A 101 -10.12 -11.82 -1.63
N LEU A 102 -10.74 -12.89 -1.16
CA LEU A 102 -11.28 -13.99 -1.95
C LEU A 102 -12.76 -14.17 -1.64
N TYR A 103 -13.56 -14.58 -2.63
CA TYR A 103 -14.88 -15.13 -2.36
C TYR A 103 -14.74 -16.52 -1.73
N GLN A 104 -15.60 -16.84 -0.77
CA GLN A 104 -15.81 -18.24 -0.36
C GLN A 104 -16.65 -18.94 -1.44
N ASP A 105 -16.24 -20.17 -1.82
CA ASP A 105 -17.09 -21.11 -2.57
C ASP A 105 -18.17 -21.71 -1.65
#